data_AF-V6SQ46-F1
#
_entry.id   AF-V6SQ46-F1
#
_cell.length_a   1.000
_cell.length_b   1.000
_cell.length_c   1.000
_cell.angle_alpha   90.00
_cell.angle_beta   90.00
_cell.angle_gamma   90.00
#
_symmetry.space_group_name_H-M   'P 1'
#
loop_
_entity.id
_entity.type
_entity.pdbx_description
1 polymer ?
#
loop_
_entity_poly.entity_id
_entity_poly.type
_entity_poly.pdbx_seq_one_letter_code
_entity_poly.pdbx_strand_id
1 'polypeptide(L)'
;MNEEQINSKDLEFLAQKTSDFIDKQLNSYRQKHANSGSIITVIALFIPFFLNGLDDSYLYVKIISILPVAILLYAIVLLIGVLKTKSLDQGFHIDKVDELVNKSYEEILLYEIGANRCSFNDNKTIIDRINVNYFLAINSTVIAIIFSSSLLLVNKFCKPELKEKTTKVEIIKQNNMATEKDNSKSGTENKPNPERLIPHVPPTDRTNLNDQTPNLIIKQNGEGKTN
;
A
#
# COMPACT_ATOMS: atom_id res chain seq x y z
N MET A 1 15.18 32.00 34.69
CA MET A 1 14.21 31.54 33.68
C MET A 1 13.20 30.71 34.44
N ASN A 2 11.94 31.17 34.55
CA ASN A 2 10.94 30.54 35.43
C ASN A 2 10.50 29.19 34.85
N GLU A 3 10.26 28.19 35.71
CA GLU A 3 9.85 26.83 35.32
C GLU A 3 8.63 26.80 34.39
N GLU A 4 7.67 27.72 34.56
CA GLU A 4 6.49 27.85 33.68
C GLU A 4 6.84 28.15 32.21
N GLN A 5 7.90 28.94 31.96
CA GLN A 5 8.33 29.24 30.59
C GLN A 5 9.07 28.06 29.94
N ILE A 6 9.71 27.21 30.73
CA ILE A 6 10.38 26.00 30.23
C ILE A 6 9.31 24.97 29.85
N ASN A 7 8.33 24.75 30.73
CA ASN A 7 7.23 23.80 30.49
C ASN A 7 6.40 24.17 29.24
N SER A 8 6.13 25.47 29.04
CA SER A 8 5.38 25.94 27.86
C SER A 8 6.13 25.70 26.54
N LYS A 9 7.46 25.85 26.52
CA LYS A 9 8.27 25.59 25.32
C LYS A 9 8.38 24.11 24.98
N ASP A 10 8.47 23.26 26.00
CA ASP A 10 8.51 21.81 25.81
C ASP A 10 7.16 21.30 25.26
N LEU A 11 6.04 21.83 25.76
CA LEU A 11 4.71 21.53 25.24
C LEU A 11 4.54 22.01 23.81
N GLU A 12 5.00 23.21 23.47
CA GLU A 12 4.95 23.73 22.11
C GLU A 12 5.78 22.87 21.14
N PHE A 13 6.96 22.43 21.57
CA PHE A 13 7.78 21.50 20.79
C PHE A 13 7.06 20.16 20.57
N LEU A 14 6.38 19.63 21.59
CA LEU A 14 5.62 18.38 21.49
C LEU A 14 4.39 18.54 20.59
N ALA A 15 3.64 19.63 20.70
CA ALA A 15 2.50 19.93 19.83
C ALA A 15 2.94 19.94 18.37
N GLN A 16 3.99 20.70 18.05
CA GLN A 16 4.55 20.74 16.69
C GLN A 16 5.00 19.34 16.22
N LYS A 17 5.71 18.59 17.06
CA LYS A 17 6.21 17.25 16.69
C LYS A 17 5.08 16.25 16.43
N THR A 18 4.01 16.30 17.22
CA THR A 18 2.86 15.41 17.02
C THR A 18 2.10 15.76 15.75
N SER A 19 1.96 17.04 15.42
CA SER A 19 1.42 17.52 14.15
C SER A 19 2.28 17.04 12.96
N ASP A 20 3.60 17.22 13.03
CA ASP A 20 4.54 16.72 12.02
C ASP A 20 4.38 15.20 11.75
N PHE A 21 4.07 14.41 12.79
CA PHE A 21 3.88 12.97 12.64
C PHE A 21 2.57 12.61 11.93
N ILE A 22 1.49 13.33 12.21
CA ILE A 22 0.21 13.20 11.49
C ILE A 22 0.42 13.52 10.01
N ASP A 23 1.07 14.64 9.72
CA ASP A 23 1.33 15.05 8.33
C ASP A 23 2.15 14.03 7.56
N LYS A 24 3.20 13.49 8.18
CA LYS A 24 4.00 12.41 7.58
C LYS A 24 3.17 11.15 7.33
N GLN A 25 2.30 10.79 8.26
CA GLN A 25 1.42 9.63 8.14
C GLN A 25 0.41 9.83 6.99
N LEU A 26 -0.24 10.98 6.91
CA LEU A 26 -1.15 11.34 5.83
C LEU A 26 -0.44 11.40 4.47
N ASN A 27 0.74 12.01 4.42
CA ASN A 27 1.53 12.08 3.20
C ASN A 27 1.94 10.69 2.72
N SER A 28 2.36 9.80 3.63
CA SER A 28 2.65 8.40 3.28
C SER A 28 1.42 7.68 2.73
N TYR A 29 0.25 7.89 3.33
CA TYR A 29 -1.02 7.33 2.83
C TYR A 29 -1.37 7.84 1.43
N ARG A 30 -1.34 9.16 1.22
CA ARG A 30 -1.60 9.80 -0.08
C ARG A 30 -0.63 9.31 -1.15
N GLN A 31 0.64 9.16 -0.80
CA GLN A 31 1.66 8.65 -1.71
C GLN A 31 1.38 7.20 -2.13
N LYS A 32 1.01 6.32 -1.19
CA LYS A 32 0.63 4.93 -1.52
C LYS A 32 -0.61 4.87 -2.40
N HIS A 33 -1.58 5.74 -2.15
CA HIS A 33 -2.78 5.86 -2.96
C HIS A 33 -2.43 6.28 -4.40
N ALA A 34 -1.66 7.35 -4.56
CA ALA A 34 -1.17 7.81 -5.86
C ALA A 34 -0.33 6.74 -6.59
N ASN A 35 0.63 6.13 -5.89
CA ASN A 35 1.48 5.08 -6.46
C ASN A 35 0.67 3.85 -6.90
N SER A 36 -0.39 3.49 -6.16
CA SER A 36 -1.26 2.35 -6.53
C SER A 36 -1.90 2.57 -7.89
N GLY A 37 -2.36 3.78 -8.19
CA GLY A 37 -2.89 4.14 -9.51
C GLY A 37 -1.86 3.99 -10.62
N SER A 38 -0.63 4.47 -10.38
CA SER A 38 0.49 4.33 -11.33
C SER A 38 0.84 2.85 -11.58
N ILE A 39 0.91 2.03 -10.52
CA ILE A 39 1.24 0.61 -10.64
C ILE A 39 0.15 -0.15 -11.40
N ILE A 40 -1.13 0.11 -11.12
CA ILE A 40 -2.24 -0.48 -11.89
C ILE A 40 -2.08 -0.14 -13.37
N THR A 41 -1.76 1.11 -13.70
CA THR A 41 -1.56 1.55 -15.09
C THR A 41 -0.41 0.77 -15.76
N VAL A 42 0.72 0.61 -15.06
CA VAL A 42 1.85 -0.19 -15.55
C VAL A 42 1.45 -1.64 -15.77
N ILE A 43 0.75 -2.28 -14.83
CA ILE A 43 0.29 -3.67 -14.98
C ILE A 43 -0.67 -3.80 -16.18
N ALA A 44 -1.62 -2.87 -16.32
CA ALA A 44 -2.60 -2.87 -17.40
C ALA A 44 -1.96 -2.78 -18.79
N LEU A 45 -0.83 -2.07 -18.91
CA LEU A 45 -0.03 -2.03 -20.14
C LEU A 45 0.88 -3.25 -20.31
N PHE A 46 1.41 -3.78 -19.19
CA PHE A 46 2.32 -4.93 -19.22
C PHE A 46 1.62 -6.22 -19.68
N ILE A 47 0.39 -6.49 -19.24
CA ILE A 47 -0.35 -7.72 -19.60
C ILE A 47 -0.45 -7.93 -21.12
N PRO A 48 -0.98 -6.98 -21.92
CA PRO A 48 -1.05 -7.16 -23.38
C PRO A 48 0.33 -7.28 -24.01
N PHE A 49 1.33 -6.52 -23.54
CA PHE A 49 2.71 -6.65 -24.01
C PHE A 49 3.27 -8.06 -23.79
N PHE A 50 3.08 -8.61 -22.59
CA PHE A 50 3.52 -9.95 -22.22
C PHE A 50 2.84 -11.02 -23.08
N LEU A 51 1.52 -10.92 -23.27
CA LEU A 51 0.75 -11.88 -24.07
C LEU A 51 1.17 -11.86 -25.55
N ASN A 52 1.33 -10.67 -26.14
CA ASN A 52 1.81 -10.52 -27.52
C ASN A 52 3.22 -11.12 -27.70
N GLY A 53 4.07 -11.04 -26.67
CA GLY A 53 5.40 -11.67 -26.65
C GLY A 53 5.38 -13.21 -26.73
N LEU A 54 4.20 -13.82 -26.59
CA LEU A 54 3.98 -15.27 -26.59
C LEU A 54 3.14 -15.76 -27.79
N ASP A 55 2.81 -14.92 -28.77
CA ASP A 55 1.91 -15.29 -29.88
C ASP A 55 2.40 -16.53 -30.66
N ASP A 56 3.70 -16.64 -30.91
CA ASP A 56 4.33 -17.77 -31.62
C ASP A 56 4.80 -18.91 -30.68
N SER A 57 4.44 -18.87 -29.40
CA SER A 57 4.91 -19.86 -28.42
C SER A 57 4.15 -21.18 -28.52
N TYR A 58 4.77 -22.26 -28.01
CA TYR A 58 4.09 -23.55 -27.87
C TYR A 58 2.85 -23.44 -26.98
N LEU A 59 1.83 -24.28 -27.26
CA LEU A 59 0.59 -24.32 -26.47
C LEU A 59 0.85 -24.44 -24.96
N TYR A 60 1.80 -25.27 -24.55
CA TYR A 60 2.15 -25.44 -23.13
C TYR A 60 2.68 -24.15 -22.49
N VAL A 61 3.47 -23.35 -23.21
CA VAL A 61 3.96 -22.05 -22.73
C VAL A 61 2.80 -21.06 -22.58
N LYS A 62 1.83 -21.07 -23.51
CA LYS A 62 0.60 -20.27 -23.41
C LYS A 62 -0.28 -20.67 -22.23
N ILE A 63 -0.32 -21.95 -21.88
CA ILE A 63 -1.07 -22.41 -20.69
C ILE A 63 -0.37 -21.95 -19.41
N ILE A 64 0.95 -22.09 -19.33
CA ILE A 64 1.74 -21.66 -18.17
C ILE A 64 1.68 -20.13 -17.98
N SER A 65 1.57 -19.36 -19.07
CA SER A 65 1.50 -17.89 -19.02
C SER A 65 0.22 -17.35 -18.38
N ILE A 66 -0.82 -18.18 -18.22
CA ILE A 66 -2.03 -17.79 -17.49
C ILE A 66 -1.70 -17.49 -16.01
N LEU A 67 -0.75 -18.22 -15.42
CA LEU A 67 -0.39 -18.08 -14.01
C LEU A 67 0.09 -16.66 -13.65
N PRO A 68 1.11 -16.07 -14.30
CA PRO A 68 1.52 -14.70 -13.99
C PRO A 68 0.44 -13.68 -14.27
N VAL A 69 -0.38 -13.86 -15.32
CA VAL A 69 -1.50 -12.96 -15.62
C VAL A 69 -2.53 -12.99 -14.49
N ALA A 70 -2.89 -14.17 -13.99
CA ALA A 70 -3.80 -14.31 -12.86
C ALA A 70 -3.26 -13.63 -11.58
N ILE A 71 -1.96 -13.77 -11.31
CA ILE A 71 -1.30 -13.08 -10.18
C ILE A 71 -1.34 -11.56 -10.36
N LEU A 72 -1.10 -11.05 -11.57
CA LEU A 72 -1.19 -9.61 -11.87
C LEU A 72 -2.61 -9.07 -11.71
N LEU A 73 -3.62 -9.81 -12.17
CA LEU A 73 -5.02 -9.44 -11.97
C LEU A 73 -5.39 -9.42 -10.48
N TYR A 74 -4.92 -10.40 -9.71
CA TYR A 74 -5.09 -10.40 -8.27
C TYR A 74 -4.42 -9.19 -7.60
N ALA A 75 -3.20 -8.82 -8.02
CA ALA A 75 -2.52 -7.62 -7.54
C ALA A 75 -3.31 -6.34 -7.86
N ILE A 76 -3.93 -6.23 -9.04
CA ILE A 76 -4.81 -5.10 -9.39
C ILE A 76 -5.99 -5.01 -8.41
N VAL A 77 -6.65 -6.13 -8.09
CA VAL A 77 -7.79 -6.14 -7.13
C VAL A 77 -7.37 -5.59 -5.77
N LEU A 78 -6.19 -5.96 -5.28
CA LEU A 78 -5.65 -5.45 -4.02
C LEU A 78 -5.35 -3.95 -4.09
N LEU A 79 -4.75 -3.47 -5.19
CA LEU A 79 -4.44 -2.06 -5.41
C LEU A 79 -5.71 -1.21 -5.55
N ILE A 80 -6.76 -1.73 -6.19
CA ILE A 80 -8.08 -1.07 -6.19
C ILE A 80 -8.62 -0.96 -4.77
N GLY A 81 -8.39 -1.98 -3.93
CA GLY A 81 -8.70 -1.91 -2.50
C GLY A 81 -7.96 -0.80 -1.75
N VAL A 82 -6.71 -0.50 -2.15
CA VAL A 82 -5.92 0.62 -1.62
C VAL A 82 -6.45 1.98 -2.11
N LEU A 83 -6.93 2.04 -3.36
CA LEU A 83 -7.51 3.25 -3.95
C LEU A 83 -8.87 3.63 -3.38
N LYS A 84 -9.55 2.74 -2.67
CA LYS A 84 -10.79 3.10 -1.98
C LYS A 84 -10.48 4.11 -0.89
N THR A 85 -10.95 5.34 -1.10
CA THR A 85 -10.75 6.45 -0.16
C THR A 85 -11.31 6.09 1.21
N LYS A 86 -10.47 6.22 2.22
CA LYS A 86 -10.88 6.25 3.61
C LYS A 86 -10.46 7.57 4.21
N SER A 87 -11.28 8.07 5.12
CA SER A 87 -10.93 9.23 5.90
C SER A 87 -9.83 8.86 6.92
N LEU A 88 -8.91 9.79 7.17
CA LEU A 88 -7.77 9.73 8.10
C LEU A 88 -7.47 11.04 8.83
N ASP A 89 -7.53 11.04 10.15
CA ASP A 89 -7.58 12.18 11.05
C ASP A 89 -6.48 13.20 10.83
N GLN A 90 -6.84 14.48 10.87
CA GLN A 90 -5.94 15.61 10.62
C GLN A 90 -5.63 16.37 11.91
N GLY A 91 -5.94 15.80 13.07
CA GLY A 91 -5.63 16.39 14.37
C GLY A 91 -6.72 17.33 14.85
N PHE A 92 -6.32 18.57 15.10
CA PHE A 92 -7.13 19.59 15.72
C PHE A 92 -8.35 20.02 14.87
N HIS A 93 -9.56 19.96 15.45
CA HIS A 93 -10.79 20.32 14.75
C HIS A 93 -11.11 21.82 14.91
N ILE A 94 -11.46 22.49 13.82
CA ILE A 94 -11.62 23.96 13.75
C ILE A 94 -12.67 24.52 14.71
N ASP A 95 -13.71 23.77 15.05
CA ASP A 95 -14.83 24.31 15.83
C ASP A 95 -14.59 24.27 17.34
N LYS A 96 -13.45 23.73 17.74
CA LYS A 96 -12.95 23.87 19.10
C LYS A 96 -12.13 25.14 19.28
N VAL A 97 -11.83 25.88 18.20
CA VAL A 97 -11.11 27.16 18.28
C VAL A 97 -11.83 28.17 19.15
N ASP A 98 -13.13 28.37 18.97
CA ASP A 98 -13.89 29.38 19.75
C ASP A 98 -13.96 29.04 21.25
N GLU A 99 -13.96 27.75 21.58
CA GLU A 99 -13.91 27.26 22.96
C GLU A 99 -12.51 27.45 23.57
N LEU A 100 -11.47 27.18 22.79
CA LEU A 100 -10.08 27.17 23.22
C LEU A 100 -9.44 28.57 23.23
N VAL A 101 -9.96 29.54 22.48
CA VAL A 101 -9.43 30.91 22.47
C VAL A 101 -9.53 31.58 23.85
N ASN A 102 -10.46 31.10 24.69
CA ASN A 102 -10.68 31.59 26.04
C ASN A 102 -9.96 30.75 27.11
N LYS A 103 -9.16 29.75 26.71
CA LYS A 103 -8.40 28.86 27.58
C LYS A 103 -6.97 29.35 27.75
N SER A 104 -6.29 28.80 28.76
CA SER A 104 -4.87 29.07 28.96
C SER A 104 -4.02 28.47 27.82
N TYR A 105 -2.87 29.09 27.55
CA TYR A 105 -1.96 28.60 26.49
C TYR A 105 -1.56 27.13 26.69
N GLU A 106 -1.30 26.73 27.93
CA GLU A 106 -0.98 25.35 28.28
C GLU A 106 -2.12 24.38 27.95
N GLU A 107 -3.38 24.74 28.26
CA GLU A 107 -4.54 23.92 27.93
C GLU A 107 -4.72 23.77 26.42
N ILE A 108 -4.45 24.81 25.64
CA ILE A 108 -4.53 24.77 24.17
C ILE A 108 -3.50 23.76 23.63
N LEU A 109 -2.25 23.85 24.09
CA LEU A 109 -1.18 22.94 23.66
C LEU A 109 -1.44 21.49 24.07
N LEU A 110 -1.90 21.26 25.30
CA LEU A 110 -2.27 19.93 25.77
C LEU A 110 -3.44 19.34 24.97
N TYR A 111 -4.41 20.17 24.61
CA TYR A 111 -5.52 19.77 23.75
C TYR A 111 -5.03 19.35 22.36
N GLU A 112 -4.16 20.15 21.74
CA GLU A 112 -3.58 19.84 20.43
C GLU A 112 -2.77 18.54 20.45
N ILE A 113 -1.88 18.37 21.44
CA ILE A 113 -1.09 17.14 21.62
C ILE A 113 -2.02 15.93 21.76
N GLY A 114 -3.08 16.07 22.56
CA GLY A 114 -4.11 15.05 22.74
C GLY A 114 -4.77 14.67 21.43
N ALA A 115 -5.35 15.66 20.72
CA ALA A 115 -6.03 15.46 19.44
C ALA A 115 -5.12 14.79 18.40
N ASN A 116 -3.86 15.23 18.29
CA ASN A 116 -2.88 14.68 17.35
C ASN A 116 -2.52 13.23 17.68
N ARG A 117 -2.23 12.92 18.96
CA ARG A 117 -1.90 11.55 19.38
C ARG A 117 -3.03 10.58 19.06
N CYS A 118 -4.25 11.03 19.28
CA CYS A 118 -5.48 10.27 19.09
C CYS A 118 -5.74 9.97 17.63
N SER A 119 -5.72 11.02 16.81
CA SER A 119 -5.76 10.98 15.36
C SER A 119 -4.75 9.98 14.80
N PHE A 120 -3.51 10.01 15.29
CA PHE A 120 -2.42 9.18 14.77
C PHE A 120 -2.69 7.69 14.98
N ASN A 121 -3.19 7.34 16.15
CA ASN A 121 -3.43 5.96 16.54
C ASN A 121 -4.62 5.35 15.79
N ASP A 122 -5.67 6.14 15.53
CA ASP A 122 -6.84 5.67 14.80
C ASP A 122 -6.53 5.51 13.31
N ASN A 123 -5.82 6.49 12.74
CA ASN A 123 -5.27 6.42 11.39
C ASN A 123 -4.37 5.21 11.19
N LYS A 124 -3.53 4.91 12.18
CA LYS A 124 -2.60 3.78 12.10
C LYS A 124 -3.34 2.47 11.83
N THR A 125 -4.48 2.24 12.47
CA THR A 125 -5.28 1.01 12.27
C THR A 125 -5.81 0.91 10.83
N ILE A 126 -6.25 2.03 10.26
CA ILE A 126 -6.75 2.10 8.89
C ILE A 126 -5.59 1.89 7.90
N ILE A 127 -4.48 2.59 8.13
CA ILE A 127 -3.29 2.58 7.27
C ILE A 127 -2.62 1.21 7.30
N ASP A 128 -2.53 0.54 8.44
CA ASP A 128 -1.90 -0.77 8.55
C ASP A 128 -2.64 -1.83 7.72
N ARG A 129 -3.98 -1.79 7.73
CA ARG A 129 -4.78 -2.68 6.86
C ARG A 129 -4.50 -2.42 5.38
N ILE A 130 -4.37 -1.16 4.99
CA ILE A 130 -4.08 -0.76 3.62
C ILE A 130 -2.65 -1.13 3.23
N ASN A 131 -1.70 -1.00 4.16
CA ASN A 131 -0.31 -1.38 3.97
C ASN A 131 -0.17 -2.87 3.66
N VAL A 132 -0.88 -3.74 4.37
CA VAL A 132 -0.84 -5.18 4.10
C VAL A 132 -1.24 -5.47 2.66
N ASN A 133 -2.36 -4.89 2.20
CA ASN A 133 -2.82 -5.08 0.81
C ASN A 133 -1.84 -4.48 -0.20
N TYR A 134 -1.32 -3.29 0.07
CA TYR A 134 -0.35 -2.62 -0.79
C TYR A 134 0.93 -3.45 -0.94
N PHE A 135 1.55 -3.89 0.15
CA PHE A 135 2.76 -4.71 0.12
C PHE A 135 2.52 -6.06 -0.55
N LEU A 136 1.38 -6.71 -0.27
CA LEU A 136 1.04 -7.97 -0.91
C LEU A 136 0.88 -7.80 -2.42
N ALA A 137 0.27 -6.70 -2.87
CA ALA A 137 0.14 -6.38 -4.28
C ALA A 137 1.49 -6.11 -4.96
N ILE A 138 2.36 -5.32 -4.32
CA ILE A 138 3.72 -5.04 -4.83
C ILE A 138 4.51 -6.34 -4.97
N ASN A 139 4.55 -7.15 -3.92
CA ASN A 139 5.31 -8.40 -3.94
C ASN A 139 4.78 -9.37 -5.00
N SER A 140 3.46 -9.50 -5.12
CA SER A 140 2.81 -10.31 -6.16
C SER A 140 3.16 -9.81 -7.56
N THR A 141 3.16 -8.49 -7.77
CA THR A 141 3.52 -7.86 -9.05
C THR A 141 4.97 -8.14 -9.42
N VAL A 142 5.91 -7.96 -8.49
CA VAL A 142 7.34 -8.22 -8.72
C VAL A 142 7.57 -9.68 -9.08
N ILE A 143 7.00 -10.62 -8.31
CA ILE A 143 7.11 -12.06 -8.59
C ILE A 143 6.55 -12.40 -9.98
N ALA A 144 5.37 -11.86 -10.31
CA ALA A 144 4.75 -12.10 -11.60
C ALA A 144 5.57 -11.52 -12.77
N ILE A 145 6.18 -10.35 -12.62
CA ILE A 145 7.05 -9.75 -13.64
C ILE A 145 8.30 -10.59 -13.85
N ILE A 146 8.96 -11.05 -12.78
CA ILE A 146 10.14 -11.92 -12.87
C ILE A 146 9.79 -13.23 -13.56
N PHE A 147 8.66 -13.85 -13.18
CA PHE A 147 8.19 -15.08 -13.79
C PHE A 147 7.84 -14.88 -15.27
N SER A 148 7.13 -13.79 -15.60
CA SER A 148 6.78 -13.43 -16.98
C SER A 148 8.03 -13.21 -17.84
N SER A 149 9.00 -12.48 -17.31
CA SER A 149 10.27 -12.21 -18.00
C SER A 149 11.05 -13.50 -18.26
N SER A 150 11.08 -14.40 -17.28
CA SER A 150 11.71 -15.72 -17.43
C SER A 150 11.02 -16.55 -18.51
N LEU A 151 9.68 -16.53 -18.54
CA LEU A 151 8.89 -17.23 -19.56
C LEU A 151 9.13 -16.67 -20.97
N LEU A 152 9.23 -15.35 -21.11
CA LEU A 152 9.57 -14.70 -22.38
C LEU A 152 10.97 -15.07 -22.87
N LEU A 153 11.95 -15.16 -21.96
CA LEU A 153 13.30 -15.61 -22.29
C LEU A 153 13.30 -17.06 -22.79
N VAL A 154 12.67 -17.96 -22.05
CA VAL A 154 12.52 -19.37 -22.48
C VAL A 154 11.81 -19.44 -23.83
N ASN A 155 10.75 -18.66 -24.03
CA ASN A 155 10.07 -18.60 -25.33
C ASN A 155 11.03 -18.15 -26.45
N LYS A 156 11.86 -17.13 -26.23
CA LYS A 156 12.84 -16.68 -27.24
C LYS A 156 13.91 -17.73 -27.55
N PHE A 157 14.43 -18.45 -26.56
CA PHE A 157 15.48 -19.46 -26.77
C PHE A 157 14.96 -20.79 -27.31
N CYS A 158 13.74 -21.16 -26.94
CA CYS A 158 13.10 -22.41 -27.37
C CYS A 158 12.12 -22.19 -28.53
N LYS A 159 12.12 -21.00 -29.16
CA LYS A 159 11.21 -20.66 -30.26
C LYS A 159 11.26 -21.77 -31.31
N PRO A 160 10.12 -22.35 -31.70
CA PRO A 160 10.12 -23.25 -32.84
C PRO A 160 10.61 -22.45 -34.05
N GLU A 161 11.69 -22.91 -34.69
CA GLU A 161 11.88 -22.57 -36.10
C GLU A 161 10.63 -23.06 -36.81
N LEU A 162 9.76 -22.13 -37.20
CA LEU A 162 8.72 -22.38 -38.18
C LEU A 162 9.43 -22.80 -39.45
N LYS A 163 9.77 -24.08 -39.55
CA LYS A 163 10.05 -24.72 -40.83
C LYS A 163 8.80 -24.49 -41.64
N GLU A 164 8.88 -23.57 -42.60
CA GLU A 164 7.94 -23.50 -43.70
C GLU A 164 7.72 -24.94 -44.17
N LYS A 165 6.48 -25.43 -44.02
CA LYS A 165 6.12 -26.76 -44.50
C LYS A 165 6.18 -26.76 -46.02
N THR A 166 7.35 -27.01 -46.60
CA THR A 166 7.39 -27.77 -47.85
C THR A 166 7.03 -29.21 -47.49
N THR A 167 5.77 -29.56 -47.70
CA THR A 167 5.28 -30.94 -47.67
C THR A 167 6.12 -31.78 -48.62
N LYS A 168 7.12 -32.49 -48.11
CA LYS A 168 7.69 -33.66 -48.75
C LYS A 168 7.49 -34.83 -47.81
N VAL A 169 6.60 -35.71 -48.25
CA VAL A 169 6.38 -37.05 -47.73
C VAL A 169 7.70 -37.80 -47.77
N GLU A 170 8.15 -38.31 -46.63
CA GLU A 170 9.01 -39.49 -46.64
C GLU A 170 8.86 -40.32 -45.37
N ILE A 171 9.01 -41.62 -45.58
CA ILE A 171 8.41 -42.73 -44.86
C ILE A 171 9.47 -43.37 -43.94
N ILE A 172 9.07 -43.65 -42.70
CA ILE A 172 9.54 -44.73 -41.78
C ILE A 172 11.06 -44.96 -41.61
N LYS A 173 11.53 -44.89 -40.36
CA LYS A 173 12.23 -46.02 -39.70
C LYS A 173 12.32 -45.87 -38.18
N GLN A 174 11.87 -46.93 -37.51
CA GLN A 174 12.10 -47.23 -36.09
C GLN A 174 13.59 -47.52 -35.83
N ASN A 175 14.10 -47.19 -34.63
CA ASN A 175 14.64 -48.19 -33.69
C ASN A 175 15.14 -47.58 -32.37
N ASN A 176 15.05 -48.44 -31.35
CA ASN A 176 15.28 -48.24 -29.91
C ASN A 176 16.77 -48.14 -29.52
N MET A 177 17.09 -47.51 -28.38
CA MET A 177 17.82 -48.16 -27.26
C MET A 177 17.94 -47.27 -26.02
N ALA A 178 17.90 -47.92 -24.86
CA ALA A 178 17.93 -47.38 -23.50
C ALA A 178 19.37 -47.16 -22.97
N THR A 179 19.54 -46.30 -21.96
CA THR A 179 20.42 -46.57 -20.80
C THR A 179 20.18 -45.63 -19.60
N GLU A 180 20.62 -46.14 -18.45
CA GLU A 180 20.35 -45.89 -17.03
C GLU A 180 21.20 -44.78 -16.33
N LYS A 181 20.70 -44.35 -15.14
CA LYS A 181 21.37 -44.14 -13.83
C LYS A 181 21.78 -42.74 -13.26
N ASP A 182 21.20 -42.49 -12.07
CA ASP A 182 21.73 -42.07 -10.74
C ASP A 182 22.17 -40.62 -10.33
N ASN A 183 21.31 -40.00 -9.50
CA ASN A 183 21.41 -39.55 -8.08
C ASN A 183 22.45 -38.53 -7.48
N SER A 184 21.87 -37.45 -6.89
CA SER A 184 22.16 -36.78 -5.57
C SER A 184 23.45 -35.92 -5.41
N LYS A 185 23.61 -34.86 -4.58
CA LYS A 185 22.93 -34.22 -3.42
C LYS A 185 23.59 -32.82 -3.18
N SER A 186 22.91 -31.84 -2.56
CA SER A 186 23.50 -30.55 -2.09
C SER A 186 22.74 -30.00 -0.86
N GLY A 187 23.43 -29.32 0.06
CA GLY A 187 22.81 -28.44 1.07
C GLY A 187 23.72 -28.03 2.26
N THR A 188 23.70 -26.73 2.63
CA THR A 188 24.19 -26.18 3.91
C THR A 188 23.39 -24.91 4.33
N GLU A 189 23.51 -24.56 5.61
CA GLU A 189 22.61 -23.89 6.59
C GLU A 189 22.39 -22.35 6.52
N ASN A 190 21.37 -21.81 7.25
CA ASN A 190 21.52 -20.99 8.49
C ASN A 190 20.22 -20.31 9.04
N LYS A 191 20.20 -19.98 10.36
CA LYS A 191 19.12 -19.35 11.19
C LYS A 191 19.42 -17.88 11.60
N PRO A 192 18.43 -17.09 12.08
CA PRO A 192 18.67 -16.17 13.23
C PRO A 192 17.50 -16.01 14.27
N ASN A 193 17.77 -15.27 15.37
CA ASN A 193 17.03 -15.13 16.66
C ASN A 193 16.39 -13.69 16.85
N PRO A 194 15.49 -13.39 17.84
CA PRO A 194 14.43 -12.34 17.76
C PRO A 194 14.57 -11.05 18.64
N GLU A 195 13.58 -10.15 18.50
CA GLU A 195 13.42 -8.76 19.05
C GLU A 195 12.31 -8.59 20.13
N ARG A 196 12.26 -7.42 20.83
CA ARG A 196 11.36 -7.08 21.99
C ARG A 196 10.31 -5.96 21.71
N LEU A 197 9.26 -5.84 22.54
CA LEU A 197 7.99 -5.07 22.30
C LEU A 197 7.62 -3.97 23.34
N ILE A 198 6.70 -3.07 22.96
CA ILE A 198 6.22 -1.81 23.61
C ILE A 198 4.68 -1.88 23.94
N PRO A 199 4.14 -1.20 24.97
CA PRO A 199 2.75 -1.36 25.45
C PRO A 199 1.65 -0.46 24.82
N HIS A 200 0.38 -0.78 25.15
CA HIS A 200 -0.87 -0.35 24.47
C HIS A 200 -1.79 0.57 25.33
N VAL A 201 -2.59 1.45 24.68
CA VAL A 201 -3.59 2.37 25.31
C VAL A 201 -4.96 2.35 24.58
N PRO A 202 -6.13 2.53 25.25
CA PRO A 202 -7.47 2.24 24.70
C PRO A 202 -8.05 3.25 23.67
N PRO A 203 -9.19 2.91 23.02
CA PRO A 203 -9.74 3.65 21.87
C PRO A 203 -10.76 4.75 22.21
N THR A 204 -11.35 4.76 23.41
CA THR A 204 -12.34 5.77 23.83
C THR A 204 -11.75 7.17 23.91
N ASP A 205 -10.43 7.24 24.02
CA ASP A 205 -9.71 8.49 24.22
C ASP A 205 -9.27 9.11 22.90
N ARG A 206 -9.71 8.59 21.74
CA ARG A 206 -9.20 8.95 20.40
C ARG A 206 -10.25 9.61 19.46
N THR A 207 -9.81 10.36 18.43
CA THR A 207 -10.64 11.22 17.55
C THR A 207 -10.57 10.76 16.09
N ASN A 208 -11.67 10.89 15.31
CA ASN A 208 -11.89 10.23 14.00
C ASN A 208 -12.12 11.19 12.79
N LEU A 209 -11.53 10.90 11.60
CA LEU A 209 -11.45 11.90 10.52
C LEU A 209 -12.80 12.17 9.88
N ASN A 210 -13.70 11.20 9.96
CA ASN A 210 -14.98 11.34 9.29
C ASN A 210 -15.89 12.41 9.90
N ASP A 211 -15.57 12.91 11.09
CA ASP A 211 -16.26 14.06 11.63
C ASP A 211 -15.75 15.31 10.93
N GLN A 212 -16.37 15.64 9.79
CA GLN A 212 -16.33 16.98 9.23
C GLN A 212 -17.66 17.67 9.51
N THR A 213 -17.57 18.80 10.21
CA THR A 213 -18.56 19.85 10.55
C THR A 213 -19.42 19.67 11.81
N PRO A 214 -19.44 20.69 12.70
CA PRO A 214 -20.60 21.08 13.45
C PRO A 214 -21.46 21.97 12.56
N ASN A 215 -22.75 21.67 12.62
CA ASN A 215 -23.80 22.59 12.23
C ASN A 215 -23.69 23.89 13.05
N LEU A 216 -23.13 24.94 12.46
CA LEU A 216 -23.35 26.31 12.93
C LEU A 216 -24.74 26.77 12.49
N ILE A 217 -25.77 26.41 13.27
CA ILE A 217 -27.08 27.08 13.21
C ILE A 217 -26.94 28.42 13.92
N ILE A 218 -26.64 29.49 13.18
CA ILE A 218 -26.66 30.86 13.71
C ILE A 218 -28.11 31.31 13.82
N LYS A 219 -28.67 31.30 15.04
CA LYS A 219 -29.88 32.05 15.38
C LYS A 219 -29.53 33.54 15.40
N GLN A 220 -30.00 34.30 14.41
CA GLN A 220 -30.06 35.76 14.51
C GLN A 220 -31.19 36.15 15.46
N ASN A 221 -30.84 36.48 16.71
CA ASN A 221 -31.67 37.33 17.57
C ASN A 221 -30.98 38.69 17.67
N GLY A 222 -31.59 39.70 17.04
CA GLY A 222 -31.28 41.11 17.23
C GLY A 222 -32.57 41.86 17.49
N GLU A 223 -33.00 41.92 18.76
CA GLU A 223 -33.90 42.95 19.23
C GLU A 223 -33.14 44.28 19.28
N GLY A 224 -33.63 45.29 18.53
CA GLY A 224 -33.28 46.69 18.68
C GLY A 224 -34.50 47.51 19.10
N LYS A 225 -34.50 47.98 20.35
CA LYS A 225 -35.18 49.19 20.86
C LYS A 225 -34.04 50.07 21.38
N THR A 226 -33.95 51.40 21.31
CA THR A 226 -34.85 52.58 21.21
C THR A 226 -34.07 53.70 20.46
N ASN A 227 -34.68 54.69 19.81
CA ASN A 227 -35.46 55.82 20.36
C ASN A 227 -36.48 56.33 19.34
#